data_AF-A0A858BQY0-F1
#
_entry.id   AF-A0A858BQY0-F1
#
_cell.length_a   1.000
_cell.length_b   1.000
_cell.length_c   1.000
_cell.angle_alpha   90.00
_cell.angle_beta   90.00
_cell.angle_gamma   90.00
#
_symmetry.space_group_name_H-M   'P 1'
#
loop_
_entity.id
_entity.type
_entity.pdbx_description
1 polymer ?
#
loop_
_entity_poly.entity_id
_entity_poly.type
_entity_poly.pdbx_seq_one_letter_code
_entity_poly.pdbx_strand_id
1 'polypeptide(L)'
;MKEQLEKIADHYGKDAQAVQCVEELNELAAAILKYRKRRFSEEFDHVIEEIADVEIMLEQIKYLYGIGSDFIDEIKQEKIDRQLARIEREEKTA
;
A
#
# COMPACT_ATOMS: atom_id res chain seq x y z
N MET A 1 18.23 0.68 3.59
CA MET A 1 16.77 0.91 3.53
C MET A 1 16.05 0.23 4.69
N LYS A 2 15.96 -1.11 4.75
CA LYS A 2 15.23 -1.82 5.83
C LYS A 2 15.62 -1.37 7.26
N GLU A 3 16.91 -1.40 7.60
CA GLU A 3 17.40 -0.96 8.92
C GLU A 3 17.07 0.51 9.24
N GLN A 4 16.98 1.38 8.22
CA GLN A 4 16.60 2.79 8.40
C GLN A 4 15.11 2.92 8.70
N LEU A 5 14.27 2.13 8.03
CA LEU A 5 12.83 2.08 8.28
C LEU A 5 12.52 1.55 9.67
N GLU A 6 13.19 0.48 10.09
CA GLU A 6 13.07 -0.07 11.44
C GLU A 6 13.49 0.95 12.51
N LYS A 7 14.61 1.66 12.29
CA LYS A 7 15.05 2.74 13.18
C LYS A 7 14.03 3.88 13.30
N ILE A 8 13.39 4.27 12.19
CA ILE A 8 12.34 5.30 12.19
C ILE A 8 11.11 4.78 12.95
N ALA A 9 10.70 3.55 12.67
CA ALA A 9 9.56 2.91 13.32
C ALA A 9 9.76 2.80 14.84
N ASP A 10 10.94 2.37 15.28
CA ASP A 10 11.30 2.27 16.70
C ASP A 10 11.35 3.63 17.40
N HIS A 11 11.78 4.69 16.69
CA HIS A 11 11.84 6.04 17.25
C HIS A 11 10.47 6.62 17.56
N TYR A 12 9.52 6.50 16.63
CA TYR A 12 8.18 7.09 16.76
C TYR A 12 7.17 6.16 17.43
N GLY A 13 7.37 4.84 17.34
CA GLY A 13 6.54 3.84 17.98
C GLY A 13 5.24 3.51 17.23
N LYS A 14 4.59 2.43 17.70
CA LYS A 14 3.46 1.77 17.02
C LYS A 14 2.26 2.68 16.77
N ASP A 15 1.81 3.42 17.78
CA ASP A 15 0.57 4.20 17.69
C ASP A 15 0.73 5.41 16.75
N ALA A 16 1.85 6.13 16.86
CA ALA A 16 2.14 7.27 15.99
C ALA A 16 2.29 6.82 14.52
N GLN A 17 3.04 5.73 14.28
CA GLN A 17 3.21 5.20 12.93
C GLN A 17 1.91 4.64 12.35
N ALA A 18 1.01 4.10 13.17
CA ALA A 18 -0.32 3.67 12.71
C ALA A 18 -1.18 4.84 12.24
N VAL A 19 -1.14 5.99 12.95
CA VAL A 19 -1.82 7.21 12.52
C VAL A 19 -1.21 7.74 11.22
N GLN A 20 0.12 7.86 11.15
CA GLN A 20 0.81 8.30 9.94
C GLN A 20 0.46 7.40 8.74
N CYS A 21 0.43 6.07 8.94
CA CYS A 21 0.06 5.15 7.86
C CYS A 21 -1.35 5.42 7.31
N VAL A 22 -2.29 5.81 8.17
CA VAL A 22 -3.64 6.17 7.73
C VAL A 22 -3.64 7.50 6.98
N GLU A 23 -2.80 8.45 7.36
CA GLU A 23 -2.64 9.73 6.66
C GLU A 23 -2.11 9.49 5.23
N GLU A 24 -1.00 8.78 5.07
CA GLU A 24 -0.44 8.47 3.73
C GLU A 24 -1.43 7.70 2.84
N LEU A 25 -2.21 6.77 3.41
CA LEU A 25 -3.24 6.05 2.67
C LEU A 25 -4.36 6.97 2.16
N ASN A 26 -4.72 8.02 2.92
CA ASN A 26 -5.70 9.01 2.52
C ASN A 26 -5.14 9.97 1.47
N GLU A 27 -3.86 10.34 1.56
CA GLU A 27 -3.17 11.19 0.59
C GLU A 27 -3.05 10.47 -0.77
N LEU A 28 -2.64 9.19 -0.77
CA LEU A 28 -2.68 8.36 -1.97
C LEU A 28 -4.07 8.27 -2.59
N ALA A 29 -5.11 8.05 -1.76
CA ALA A 29 -6.49 8.00 -2.25
C ALA A 29 -6.90 9.34 -2.91
N ALA A 30 -6.55 10.47 -2.31
CA ALA A 30 -6.82 11.80 -2.85
C ALA A 30 -6.06 12.06 -4.17
N ALA A 31 -4.78 11.68 -4.23
CA ALA A 31 -3.94 11.81 -5.43
C ALA A 31 -4.51 11.01 -6.61
N ILE A 32 -4.89 9.74 -6.37
CA ILE A 32 -5.50 8.88 -7.40
C ILE A 32 -6.80 9.51 -7.95
N LEU A 33 -7.67 10.04 -7.07
CA LEU A 33 -8.91 10.69 -7.48
C LEU A 33 -8.66 11.96 -8.30
N LYS A 34 -7.67 12.76 -7.89
CA LYS A 34 -7.29 13.99 -8.59
C LYS A 34 -6.72 13.67 -9.98
N TYR A 35 -5.81 12.70 -10.07
CA TYR A 35 -5.26 12.24 -11.36
C TYR A 35 -6.35 11.68 -12.27
N ARG A 36 -7.25 10.82 -11.75
CA ARG A 36 -8.36 10.27 -12.53
C ARG A 36 -9.25 11.37 -13.15
N LYS A 37 -9.47 12.46 -12.42
CA LYS A 37 -10.31 13.58 -12.86
C LYS A 37 -9.62 14.47 -13.91
N ARG A 38 -8.31 14.72 -13.76
CA ARG A 38 -7.57 15.72 -14.55
C ARG A 38 -6.69 15.13 -15.65
N ARG A 39 -6.04 14.00 -15.36
CA ARG A 39 -5.12 13.26 -16.24
C ARG A 39 -3.90 14.07 -16.70
N PHE A 40 -3.40 15.03 -15.91
CA PHE A 40 -2.14 15.71 -16.19
C PHE A 40 -0.95 14.97 -15.58
N SER A 41 0.25 15.22 -16.11
CA SER A 41 1.49 14.59 -15.67
C SER A 41 1.85 14.92 -14.21
N GLU A 42 1.69 16.17 -13.80
CA GLU A 42 2.01 16.61 -12.43
C GLU A 42 1.19 15.86 -11.37
N GLU A 43 -0.09 15.57 -11.63
CA GLU A 43 -0.88 14.75 -10.71
C GLU A 43 -0.50 13.27 -10.72
N PHE A 44 0.10 12.77 -11.80
CA PHE A 44 0.64 11.42 -11.82
C PHE A 44 1.92 11.32 -11.00
N ASP A 45 2.78 12.35 -11.05
CA ASP A 45 3.99 12.42 -10.23
C ASP A 45 3.63 12.38 -8.73
N HIS A 46 2.59 13.12 -8.32
CA HIS A 46 2.06 13.01 -6.95
C HIS A 46 1.57 11.60 -6.62
N VAL A 47 0.87 10.91 -7.53
CA VAL A 47 0.48 9.51 -7.27
C VAL A 47 1.70 8.61 -7.02
N ILE A 48 2.82 8.85 -7.71
CA ILE A 48 4.06 8.09 -7.51
C ILE A 48 4.66 8.38 -6.12
N GLU A 49 4.71 9.64 -5.71
CA GLU A 49 5.19 10.06 -4.38
C GLU A 49 4.39 9.36 -3.27
N GLU A 50 3.05 9.48 -3.33
CA GLU A 50 2.15 8.91 -2.31
C GLU A 50 2.19 7.37 -2.29
N ILE A 51 2.47 6.71 -3.41
CA ILE A 51 2.72 5.26 -3.44
C ILE A 51 3.99 4.94 -2.65
N ALA A 52 5.07 5.69 -2.84
CA ALA A 52 6.32 5.46 -2.13
C ALA A 52 6.16 5.67 -0.62
N ASP A 53 5.41 6.70 -0.22
CA ASP A 53 5.13 6.98 1.19
C ASP A 53 4.28 5.87 1.83
N VAL A 54 3.24 5.40 1.13
CA VAL A 54 2.46 4.23 1.59
C VAL A 54 3.31 2.96 1.67
N GLU A 55 4.19 2.69 0.70
CA GLU A 55 5.09 1.53 0.75
C GLU A 55 6.02 1.58 1.97
N ILE A 56 6.60 2.76 2.26
CA ILE A 56 7.41 3.00 3.46
C ILE A 56 6.61 2.71 4.73
N MET A 57 5.39 3.23 4.81
CA MET A 57 4.53 3.05 5.98
C MET A 57 4.10 1.61 6.17
N LEU A 58 3.79 0.89 5.09
CA LEU A 58 3.45 -0.53 5.15
C LEU A 58 4.62 -1.37 5.67
N GLU A 59 5.86 -1.06 5.27
CA GLU A 59 7.05 -1.75 5.81
C GLU A 59 7.22 -1.49 7.32
N GLN A 60 7.05 -0.24 7.77
CA GLN A 60 7.13 0.10 9.20
C GLN A 60 6.01 -0.58 10.01
N ILE A 61 4.79 -0.63 9.49
CA ILE A 61 3.66 -1.29 10.15
C ILE A 61 3.88 -2.81 10.24
N LYS A 62 4.34 -3.47 9.17
CA LYS A 62 4.67 -4.91 9.23
C LYS A 62 5.69 -5.19 10.32
N TYR A 63 6.75 -4.38 10.38
CA TYR A 63 7.80 -4.50 11.40
C TYR A 63 7.25 -4.31 12.82
N LEU A 64 6.55 -3.20 13.10
CA LEU A 64 6.02 -2.89 14.43
C LEU A 64 5.00 -3.92 14.95
N TYR A 65 4.28 -4.58 14.04
CA TYR A 65 3.30 -5.61 14.37
C TYR A 65 3.88 -7.03 14.34
N GLY A 66 5.17 -7.20 14.01
CA GLY A 66 5.83 -8.50 13.92
C GLY A 66 5.26 -9.38 12.82
N ILE A 67 4.75 -8.78 11.74
CA ILE A 67 4.12 -9.50 10.63
C ILE A 67 5.19 -9.88 9.61
N GLY A 68 5.46 -11.17 9.50
CA GLY A 68 6.39 -11.71 8.49
C GLY A 68 5.86 -11.57 7.06
N SER A 69 6.78 -11.40 6.11
CA SER A 69 6.47 -11.36 4.67
C SER A 69 5.70 -12.58 4.20
N ASP A 70 6.12 -13.77 4.64
CA ASP A 70 5.61 -15.05 4.14
C ASP A 70 4.11 -15.20 4.42
N PHE A 71 3.65 -14.78 5.60
CA PHE A 71 2.24 -14.82 5.97
C PHE A 71 1.39 -13.85 5.13
N ILE A 72 1.90 -12.65 4.87
CA ILE A 72 1.22 -11.67 4.02
C ILE A 72 1.16 -12.18 2.58
N ASP A 73 2.22 -12.78 2.08
CA ASP A 73 2.31 -13.20 0.69
C ASP A 73 1.41 -14.42 0.40
N GLU A 74 1.24 -15.33 1.35
CA GLU A 74 0.21 -16.39 1.27
C GLU A 74 -1.20 -15.79 1.14
N ILE A 75 -1.55 -14.83 2.01
CA ILE A 75 -2.86 -14.15 1.96
C ILE A 75 -3.05 -13.38 0.64
N LYS A 76 -2.00 -12.72 0.14
CA LYS A 76 -2.04 -12.02 -1.16
C LYS A 76 -2.29 -13.02 -2.29
N GLN A 77 -1.57 -14.14 -2.32
CA GLN A 77 -1.69 -15.14 -3.37
C GLN A 77 -3.13 -15.68 -3.43
N GLU A 78 -3.72 -16.04 -2.29
CA GLU A 78 -5.13 -16.47 -2.24
C GLU A 78 -6.09 -15.40 -2.78
N LYS A 79 -5.85 -14.12 -2.49
CA LYS A 79 -6.68 -13.01 -3.00
C LYS A 79 -6.54 -12.87 -4.51
N ILE A 80 -5.32 -12.97 -5.03
CA ILE A 80 -5.01 -12.89 -6.47
C ILE A 80 -5.69 -14.04 -7.21
N ASP A 81 -5.48 -15.27 -6.75
CA ASP A 81 -6.07 -16.48 -7.35
C ASP A 81 -7.60 -16.37 -7.42
N ARG A 82 -8.23 -15.85 -6.36
CA ARG A 82 -9.68 -15.59 -6.34
C ARG A 82 -10.11 -14.56 -7.38
N GLN A 83 -9.34 -13.50 -7.64
CA GLN A 83 -9.70 -12.52 -8.67
C GLN A 83 -9.48 -13.08 -10.08
N LEU A 84 -8.39 -13.80 -10.32
CA LEU A 84 -8.12 -14.44 -11.61
C LEU A 84 -9.23 -15.45 -11.98
N ALA A 85 -9.66 -16.26 -11.01
CA ALA A 85 -10.77 -17.19 -11.22
C ALA A 85 -12.12 -16.50 -11.50
N ARG A 86 -12.32 -15.23 -11.07
CA ARG A 86 -13.51 -14.45 -11.42
C ARG A 86 -13.44 -13.96 -12.86
N ILE A 87 -12.29 -13.40 -13.25
CA ILE A 87 -12.04 -12.94 -14.63
C ILE A 87 -12.26 -14.10 -15.61
N GLU A 88 -11.71 -15.28 -15.34
CA GLU A 88 -11.88 -16.46 -16.21
C GLU A 88 -13.36 -16.88 -16.37
N ARG A 89 -14.17 -16.73 -15.32
CA ARG A 89 -15.61 -17.04 -15.39
C ARG A 89 -16.38 -15.99 -16.18
N GLU A 90 -16.04 -14.72 -16.02
CA GLU A 90 -16.64 -13.61 -16.77
C GLU A 90 -16.35 -13.78 -18.26
N GLU A 91 -15.12 -14.13 -18.63
CA GLU A 91 -14.71 -14.40 -20.02
C GLU A 91 -15.41 -15.62 -20.63
N LYS A 92 -15.70 -16.66 -19.83
CA LYS A 92 -16.45 -17.85 -20.28
C LYS A 92 -17.96 -17.62 -20.43
N THR A 93 -18.48 -16.54 -19.85
CA THR A 93 -19.93 -16.22 -19.83
C THR A 93 -20.28 -15.05 -20.76
N ALA A 94 -19.27 -14.34 -21.28
CA ALA A 94 -19.39 -13.27 -22.27
C ALA A 94 -19.41 -13.82 -23.70
#